data_AF-A0A8D8J7C5-F1
#
_entry.id   AF-A0A8D8J7C5-F1
#
_cell.length_a   1.000
_cell.length_b   1.000
_cell.length_c   1.000
_cell.angle_alpha   90.00
_cell.angle_beta   90.00
_cell.angle_gamma   90.00
#
_symmetry.space_group_name_H-M   'P 1'
#
loop_
_entity.id
_entity.type
_entity.pdbx_description
1 polymer ?
#
loop_
_entity_poly.entity_id
_entity_poly.type
_entity_poly.pdbx_seq_one_letter_code
_entity_poly.pdbx_strand_id
1 'polypeptide(L)'
;QHAEFVHTHRHPERPHTMRSFTAAALLATFGLFAGSSALEHYICTKSLPNALIECAEYFEISECRLSQYVEDSYPNCPDVKRLIRCALLNVGAWEDASGVRENVISNFFEPAVEDTCYVNRTRDCIAVALKHLDSKDYLGRAYESFLCYYR
;
A
#
# COMPACT_ATOMS: atom_id res chain seq x y z
N GLN A 1 10.91 -17.19 8.26
CA GLN A 1 9.68 -17.18 7.45
C GLN A 1 9.66 -15.83 6.77
N HIS A 2 9.95 -15.82 5.47
CA HIS A 2 10.10 -14.57 4.70
C HIS A 2 8.71 -14.13 4.24
N ALA A 3 8.28 -12.93 4.66
CA ALA A 3 7.13 -12.28 4.05
C ALA A 3 7.55 -11.78 2.66
N GLU A 4 7.02 -12.38 1.61
CA GLU A 4 7.21 -11.90 0.24
C GLU A 4 6.21 -10.78 -0.06
N PHE A 5 6.73 -9.62 -0.44
CA PHE A 5 5.89 -8.52 -0.91
C PHE A 5 5.28 -8.87 -2.28
N VAL A 6 3.96 -8.71 -2.41
CA VAL A 6 3.27 -8.92 -3.68
C VAL A 6 3.74 -7.85 -4.69
N HIS A 7 4.54 -8.25 -5.68
CA HIS A 7 4.99 -7.39 -6.76
C HIS A 7 4.04 -7.52 -7.97
N THR A 8 3.22 -6.50 -8.22
CA THR A 8 2.32 -6.47 -9.38
C THR A 8 3.08 -6.10 -10.66
N HIS A 9 3.22 -7.06 -11.59
CA HIS A 9 3.80 -6.86 -12.91
C HIS A 9 2.81 -6.19 -13.89
N ARG A 10 3.31 -5.26 -14.71
CA ARG A 10 2.58 -4.55 -15.77
C ARG A 10 2.84 -5.21 -17.13
N HIS A 11 1.79 -5.57 -17.88
CA HIS A 11 1.87 -5.98 -19.30
C HIS A 11 1.70 -4.77 -20.24
N PRO A 12 2.42 -4.68 -21.37
CA PRO A 12 2.24 -3.60 -22.35
C PRO A 12 1.31 -3.98 -23.54
N GLU A 13 0.50 -2.98 -23.95
CA GLU A 13 -0.02 -2.62 -25.28
C GLU A 13 -0.11 -3.65 -26.42
N ARG A 14 -1.31 -3.74 -27.05
CA ARG A 14 -1.45 -4.13 -28.46
C ARG A 14 -2.38 -3.16 -29.19
N PRO A 15 -1.88 -2.34 -30.15
CA PRO A 15 -2.73 -1.67 -31.11
C PRO A 15 -2.91 -2.59 -32.33
N HIS A 16 -4.16 -2.92 -32.66
CA HIS A 16 -4.49 -3.44 -33.98
C HIS A 16 -5.45 -2.50 -34.67
N THR A 17 -4.85 -1.70 -35.54
CA THR A 17 -5.47 -0.84 -36.54
C THR A 17 -6.26 -1.67 -37.55
N MET A 18 -7.35 -1.06 -38.03
CA MET A 18 -7.93 -1.18 -39.37
C MET A 18 -9.02 -2.24 -39.61
N ARG A 19 -10.25 -1.77 -39.90
CA ARG A 19 -10.86 -1.85 -41.24
C ARG A 19 -12.15 -1.03 -41.36
N SER A 20 -12.36 -0.54 -42.56
CA SER A 20 -13.20 0.61 -42.93
C SER A 20 -14.47 0.19 -43.68
N PHE A 21 -15.41 1.14 -43.75
CA PHE A 21 -16.55 1.31 -44.68
C PHE A 21 -17.83 0.47 -44.47
N THR A 22 -18.89 1.15 -44.00
CA THR A 22 -20.19 1.25 -44.73
C THR A 22 -20.91 2.52 -44.31
N ALA A 23 -21.24 3.36 -45.30
CA ALA A 23 -22.07 4.55 -45.15
C ALA A 23 -23.56 4.18 -45.23
N ALA A 24 -24.38 4.77 -44.35
CA ALA A 24 -25.64 5.47 -44.67
C ALA A 24 -26.61 5.49 -43.48
N ALA A 25 -26.84 6.70 -42.98
CA ALA A 25 -28.13 7.27 -42.57
C ALA A 25 -28.97 6.54 -41.49
N LEU A 26 -28.84 6.97 -40.23
CA LEU A 26 -29.97 7.18 -39.31
C LEU A 26 -29.69 8.35 -38.35
N LEU A 27 -30.27 9.50 -38.70
CA LEU A 27 -31.01 10.46 -37.87
C LEU A 27 -30.51 10.71 -36.42
N ALA A 28 -29.88 11.89 -36.26
CA ALA A 28 -30.13 12.88 -35.20
C ALA A 28 -30.56 12.38 -33.80
N THR A 29 -29.62 11.75 -33.08
CA THR A 29 -29.64 11.67 -31.61
C THR A 29 -28.37 12.29 -31.02
N PHE A 30 -28.00 13.48 -31.51
CA PHE A 30 -26.97 14.31 -30.90
C PHE A 30 -27.66 15.33 -29.99
N GLY A 31 -27.74 15.06 -28.68
CA GLY A 31 -28.34 16.04 -27.77
C GLY A 31 -28.38 15.74 -26.29
N LEU A 32 -28.06 14.53 -25.82
CA LEU A 32 -28.02 14.19 -24.39
C LEU A 32 -26.87 13.24 -24.07
N PHE A 33 -25.67 13.53 -24.56
CA PHE A 33 -24.47 13.10 -23.83
C PHE A 33 -24.09 14.25 -22.91
N ALA A 34 -24.78 14.35 -21.77
CA ALA A 34 -24.14 14.92 -20.60
C ALA A 34 -22.93 14.01 -20.34
N GLY A 35 -21.76 14.44 -20.82
CA GLY A 35 -20.50 13.82 -20.48
C GLY A 35 -20.37 13.93 -18.97
N SER A 36 -20.81 12.91 -18.24
CA SER A 36 -20.20 12.58 -16.98
C SER A 36 -18.77 12.25 -17.34
N SER A 37 -17.89 13.25 -17.33
CA SER A 37 -16.51 13.01 -16.98
C SER A 37 -16.56 12.51 -15.54
N ALA A 38 -16.88 11.22 -15.37
CA ALA A 38 -16.40 10.50 -14.23
C ALA A 38 -14.91 10.78 -14.28
N LEU A 39 -14.44 11.61 -13.35
CA LEU A 39 -13.05 11.67 -13.01
C LEU A 39 -12.75 10.23 -12.62
N GLU A 40 -12.30 9.42 -13.58
CA GLU A 40 -11.65 8.15 -13.32
C GLU A 40 -10.53 8.53 -12.36
N HIS A 41 -10.81 8.40 -11.05
CA HIS A 41 -9.83 8.67 -10.04
C HIS A 41 -8.69 7.72 -10.35
N TYR A 42 -7.61 8.26 -10.93
CA TYR A 42 -6.38 7.54 -11.17
C TYR A 42 -5.78 7.23 -9.79
N ILE A 43 -6.29 6.18 -9.15
CA ILE A 43 -5.71 5.63 -7.93
C ILE A 43 -4.52 4.80 -8.39
N CYS A 44 -3.37 5.46 -8.51
CA CYS A 44 -2.11 4.74 -8.64
C CYS A 44 -1.86 4.03 -7.30
N THR A 45 -2.14 2.73 -7.23
CA THR A 45 -1.83 1.93 -6.06
C THR A 45 -0.32 1.75 -5.98
N LYS A 46 0.31 2.54 -5.11
CA LYS A 46 1.73 2.45 -4.82
C LYS A 46 2.01 1.18 -4.02
N SER A 47 3.07 0.44 -4.37
CA SER A 47 3.51 -0.70 -3.57
C SER A 47 4.21 -0.24 -2.29
N LEU A 48 4.12 -1.04 -1.23
CA LEU A 48 4.80 -0.75 0.04
C LEU A 48 6.35 -0.71 -0.11
N PRO A 49 7.01 -1.59 -0.89
CA PRO A 49 8.45 -1.46 -1.17
C PRO A 49 8.85 -0.13 -1.81
N ASN A 50 8.09 0.35 -2.80
CA ASN A 50 8.39 1.63 -3.44
C ASN A 50 8.19 2.80 -2.46
N ALA A 51 7.21 2.71 -1.57
CA ALA A 51 7.04 3.69 -0.51
C ALA A 51 8.20 3.70 0.50
N LEU A 52 8.76 2.53 0.82
CA LEU A 52 9.95 2.43 1.66
C LEU A 52 11.17 3.08 0.98
N ILE A 53 11.37 2.84 -0.32
CA ILE A 53 12.48 3.46 -1.08
C ILE A 53 12.36 4.99 -1.07
N GLU A 54 11.20 5.55 -1.44
CA GLU A 54 11.03 7.01 -1.47
C GLU A 54 11.16 7.65 -0.07
N CYS A 55 10.64 6.98 0.96
CA CYS A 55 10.82 7.45 2.33
C CYS A 55 12.27 7.34 2.80
N ALA A 56 13.01 6.32 2.34
CA ALA A 56 14.44 6.22 2.59
C ALA A 56 15.21 7.36 1.93
N GLU A 57 14.90 7.69 0.67
CA GLU A 57 15.46 8.86 -0.03
C GLU A 57 15.17 10.15 0.74
N TYR A 58 13.93 10.36 1.18
CA TYR A 58 13.54 11.54 1.96
C TYR A 58 14.31 11.69 3.27
N PHE A 59 14.62 10.58 3.94
CA PHE A 59 15.41 10.57 5.17
C PHE A 59 16.91 10.37 4.96
N GLU A 60 17.39 10.43 3.71
CA GLU A 60 18.80 10.23 3.33
C GLU A 60 19.37 8.89 3.83
N ILE A 61 18.52 7.85 3.90
CA ILE A 61 18.92 6.48 4.21
C ILE A 61 19.46 5.85 2.93
N SER A 62 20.73 5.44 2.94
CA SER A 62 21.35 4.78 1.78
C SER A 62 20.66 3.45 1.45
N GLU A 63 20.70 3.05 0.18
CA GLU A 63 20.15 1.76 -0.26
C GLU A 63 20.72 0.58 0.54
N CYS A 64 22.04 0.57 0.79
CA CYS A 64 22.68 -0.46 1.63
C CYS A 64 22.09 -0.50 3.03
N ARG A 65 21.78 0.65 3.64
CA ARG A 65 21.20 0.72 4.98
C ARG A 65 19.74 0.31 4.99
N LEU A 66 18.98 0.66 3.94
CA LEU A 66 17.60 0.21 3.77
C LEU A 66 17.55 -1.32 3.64
N SER A 67 18.42 -1.91 2.81
CA SER A 67 18.53 -3.37 2.68
C SER A 67 18.85 -4.04 4.02
N GLN A 68 19.78 -3.48 4.80
CA GLN A 68 20.06 -3.96 6.16
C GLN A 68 18.81 -3.91 7.06
N TYR A 69 18.00 -2.85 7.00
CA TYR A 69 16.76 -2.81 7.77
C TYR A 69 15.79 -3.92 7.38
N VAL A 70 15.71 -4.28 6.10
CA VAL A 70 14.86 -5.38 5.63
C VAL A 70 15.43 -6.74 6.07
N GLU A 71 16.74 -6.94 5.91
CA GLU A 71 17.45 -8.17 6.33
C GLU A 71 17.33 -8.40 7.84
N ASP A 72 17.48 -7.34 8.64
CA ASP A 72 17.35 -7.35 10.09
C ASP A 72 15.87 -7.36 10.56
N SER A 73 14.92 -7.58 9.64
CA SER A 73 13.49 -7.69 9.95
C SER A 73 12.92 -6.45 10.65
N TYR A 74 13.34 -5.26 10.18
CA TYR A 74 12.96 -3.93 10.65
C TYR A 74 13.25 -3.71 12.15
N PRO A 75 14.51 -3.46 12.54
CA PRO A 75 14.90 -3.36 13.95
C PRO A 75 14.20 -2.19 14.68
N ASN A 76 13.99 -2.35 15.99
CA ASN A 76 13.32 -1.35 16.83
C ASN A 76 14.23 -0.15 17.13
N CYS A 77 14.41 0.74 16.15
CA CYS A 77 15.15 1.98 16.31
C CYS A 77 14.36 3.19 15.76
N PRO A 78 14.69 4.42 16.20
CA PRO A 78 13.95 5.62 15.78
C PRO A 78 13.89 5.82 14.26
N ASP A 79 14.95 5.47 13.55
CA ASP A 79 15.06 5.64 12.09
C ASP A 79 14.07 4.73 11.37
N VAL A 80 14.01 3.45 11.76
CA VAL A 80 13.06 2.48 11.20
C VAL A 80 11.61 2.88 11.53
N LYS A 81 11.33 3.36 12.74
CA LYS A 81 9.97 3.83 13.08
C LYS A 81 9.52 5.00 12.19
N ARG A 82 10.43 5.94 11.88
CA ARG A 82 10.16 7.06 10.97
C ARG A 82 9.94 6.57 9.54
N LEU A 83 10.81 5.68 9.06
CA LEU A 83 10.72 5.05 7.74
C LEU A 83 9.37 4.32 7.56
N ILE A 84 9.00 3.46 8.51
CA ILE A 84 7.74 2.69 8.46
C ILE A 84 6.54 3.63 8.49
N ARG A 85 6.48 4.59 9.43
CA ARG A 85 5.35 5.53 9.47
C ARG A 85 5.22 6.32 8.16
N CYS A 86 6.34 6.79 7.61
CA CYS A 86 6.33 7.49 6.32
C CYS A 86 5.78 6.59 5.20
N ALA A 87 6.27 5.35 5.08
CA ALA A 87 5.83 4.44 4.04
C ALA A 87 4.33 4.11 4.16
N LEU A 88 3.84 3.86 5.39
CA LEU A 88 2.42 3.62 5.63
C LEU A 88 1.53 4.83 5.35
N LEU A 89 2.01 6.06 5.62
CA LEU A 89 1.28 7.28 5.22
C LEU A 89 1.23 7.40 3.70
N ASN A 90 2.33 7.12 3.01
CA ASN A 90 2.48 7.26 1.56
C ASN A 90 1.57 6.29 0.79
N VAL A 91 1.44 5.03 1.25
CA VAL A 91 0.47 4.08 0.68
C VAL A 91 -0.94 4.20 1.26
N GLY A 92 -1.14 5.08 2.22
CA GLY A 92 -2.41 5.26 2.89
C GLY A 92 -2.86 4.05 3.73
N ALA A 93 -1.94 3.31 4.33
CA ALA A 93 -2.21 2.25 5.29
C ALA A 93 -2.30 2.75 6.75
N TRP A 94 -1.88 3.99 7.02
CA TRP A 94 -1.87 4.58 8.36
C TRP A 94 -2.40 6.02 8.35
N GLU A 95 -2.95 6.44 9.47
CA GLU A 95 -3.27 7.83 9.80
C GLU A 95 -3.07 8.04 11.30
N ASP A 96 -2.42 9.13 11.70
CA ASP A 96 -2.06 9.33 13.12
C ASP A 96 -3.26 9.42 14.05
N ALA A 97 -4.37 9.96 13.56
CA ALA A 97 -5.58 10.15 14.34
C ALA A 97 -6.37 8.84 14.54
N SER A 98 -6.42 7.99 13.52
CA SER A 98 -7.28 6.80 13.47
C SER A 98 -6.52 5.47 13.57
N GLY A 99 -5.21 5.49 13.33
CA GLY A 99 -4.32 4.33 13.36
C GLY A 99 -4.25 3.61 12.02
N VAL A 100 -4.19 2.28 12.08
CA VAL A 100 -4.02 1.42 10.90
C VAL A 100 -5.35 1.30 10.13
N ARG A 101 -5.28 1.40 8.80
CA ARG A 101 -6.40 1.10 7.89
C ARG A 101 -6.28 -0.33 7.39
N GLU A 102 -6.91 -1.25 8.12
CA GLU A 102 -6.82 -2.71 7.87
C GLU A 102 -7.15 -3.09 6.42
N ASN A 103 -8.17 -2.46 5.83
CA ASN A 103 -8.60 -2.70 4.46
C ASN A 103 -7.58 -2.27 3.39
N VAL A 104 -6.59 -1.45 3.76
CA VAL A 104 -5.51 -1.00 2.88
C VAL A 104 -4.26 -1.83 3.12
N ILE A 105 -3.81 -1.90 4.38
CA ILE A 105 -2.53 -2.53 4.72
C ILE A 105 -2.51 -4.02 4.39
N SER A 106 -3.65 -4.71 4.54
CA SER A 106 -3.77 -6.15 4.22
C SER A 106 -3.47 -6.47 2.76
N ASN A 107 -3.63 -5.52 1.83
CA ASN A 107 -3.31 -5.75 0.41
C ASN A 107 -1.81 -5.87 0.13
N PHE A 108 -0.93 -5.61 1.11
CA PHE A 108 0.52 -5.70 0.95
C PHE A 108 1.13 -6.98 1.55
N PHE A 109 0.34 -7.80 2.24
CA PHE A 109 0.82 -8.99 2.95
C PHE A 109 -0.01 -10.20 2.55
N GLU A 110 0.67 -11.29 2.18
CA GLU A 110 0.05 -12.58 1.91
C GLU A 110 0.15 -13.45 3.17
N PRO A 111 -0.96 -13.90 3.76
CA PRO A 111 -0.91 -14.85 4.87
C PRO A 111 -0.41 -16.23 4.39
N ALA A 112 0.11 -17.04 5.31
CA ALA A 112 0.40 -18.44 5.00
C ALA A 112 -0.89 -19.17 4.60
N VAL A 113 -0.80 -20.10 3.65
CA VAL A 113 -1.97 -20.79 3.06
C VAL A 113 -2.80 -21.51 4.12
N GLU A 114 -2.15 -22.03 5.16
CA GLU A 114 -2.75 -22.70 6.30
C GLU A 114 -3.29 -21.75 7.39
N ASP A 115 -2.88 -20.48 7.40
CA ASP A 115 -3.28 -19.52 8.42
C ASP A 115 -4.62 -18.87 8.10
N THR A 116 -5.70 -19.61 8.32
CA THR A 116 -7.08 -19.12 8.17
C THR A 116 -7.51 -18.14 9.27
N CYS A 117 -6.71 -17.99 10.33
CA CYS A 117 -7.01 -17.16 11.50
C CYS A 117 -6.20 -15.85 11.52
N TYR A 118 -5.42 -15.56 10.47
CA TYR A 118 -4.49 -14.42 10.40
C TYR A 118 -5.15 -13.10 10.77
N VAL A 119 -6.39 -12.85 10.32
CA VAL A 119 -7.12 -11.61 10.60
C VAL A 119 -7.29 -11.38 12.11
N ASN A 120 -7.75 -12.39 12.85
CA ASN A 120 -7.95 -12.27 14.30
C ASN A 120 -6.61 -12.19 15.02
N ARG A 121 -5.63 -13.01 14.61
CA ARG A 121 -4.27 -13.00 15.16
C ARG A 121 -3.60 -11.63 15.03
N THR A 122 -3.70 -11.00 13.87
CA THR A 122 -3.13 -9.67 13.61
C THR A 122 -3.83 -8.60 14.42
N ARG A 123 -5.17 -8.63 14.54
CA ARG A 123 -5.92 -7.69 15.40
C ARG A 123 -5.55 -7.82 16.86
N ASP A 124 -5.44 -9.04 17.37
CA ASP A 124 -5.03 -9.31 18.75
C ASP A 124 -3.59 -8.84 19.00
N CYS A 125 -2.68 -9.09 18.06
CA CYS A 125 -1.32 -8.57 18.10
C CYS A 125 -1.30 -7.04 18.23
N ILE A 126 -2.07 -6.33 17.40
CA ILE A 126 -2.14 -4.86 17.41
C ILE A 126 -2.70 -4.39 18.75
N ALA A 127 -3.82 -4.96 19.22
CA ALA A 127 -4.43 -4.58 20.49
C ALA A 127 -3.45 -4.73 21.67
N VAL A 128 -2.68 -5.82 21.70
CA VAL A 128 -1.66 -6.07 22.73
C VAL A 128 -0.49 -5.11 22.60
N ALA A 129 0.05 -4.92 21.40
CA ALA A 129 1.23 -4.08 21.18
C ALA A 129 0.97 -2.60 21.49
N LEU A 130 -0.23 -2.11 21.18
CA LEU A 130 -0.59 -0.71 21.39
C LEU A 130 -1.07 -0.40 22.82
N LYS A 131 -1.31 -1.41 23.67
CA LYS A 131 -1.90 -1.26 25.02
C LYS A 131 -1.12 -0.30 25.92
N HIS A 132 0.20 -0.26 25.77
CA HIS A 132 1.09 0.51 26.64
C HIS A 132 1.70 1.74 25.98
N LEU A 133 1.39 1.98 24.70
CA LEU A 133 1.89 3.13 23.97
C LEU A 133 0.99 4.34 24.17
N ASP A 134 1.61 5.50 24.41
CA ASP A 134 0.91 6.78 24.44
C ASP A 134 0.15 6.99 23.12
N SER A 135 -1.04 7.56 23.17
CA SER A 135 -1.85 7.81 21.97
C SER A 135 -1.17 8.77 20.98
N LYS A 136 -0.23 9.59 21.45
CA LYS A 136 0.57 10.52 20.66
C LYS A 136 1.90 9.93 20.17
N ASP A 137 2.24 8.69 20.56
CA ASP A 137 3.40 7.98 20.01
C ASP A 137 3.08 7.42 18.62
N TYR A 138 2.86 8.30 17.65
CA TYR A 138 2.48 7.91 16.29
C TYR A 138 3.53 7.03 15.62
N LEU A 139 4.81 7.26 15.93
CA LEU A 139 5.93 6.48 15.40
C LEU A 139 5.92 5.05 15.94
N GLY A 140 5.83 4.89 17.26
CA GLY A 140 5.74 3.59 17.90
C GLY A 140 4.49 2.83 17.48
N ARG A 141 3.33 3.51 17.46
CA ARG A 141 2.06 2.87 17.12
C ARG A 141 2.01 2.40 15.66
N ALA A 142 2.53 3.20 14.72
CA ALA A 142 2.62 2.79 13.31
C ALA A 142 3.58 1.60 13.13
N TYR A 143 4.74 1.65 13.80
CA TYR A 143 5.74 0.60 13.78
C TYR A 143 5.23 -0.74 14.35
N GLU A 144 4.62 -0.72 15.54
CA GLU A 144 4.09 -1.94 16.15
C GLU A 144 2.93 -2.52 15.33
N SER A 145 2.09 -1.67 14.76
CA SER A 145 1.00 -2.10 13.88
C SER A 145 1.54 -2.79 12.62
N PHE A 146 2.56 -2.21 11.98
CA PHE A 146 3.26 -2.82 10.84
C PHE A 146 3.84 -4.20 11.19
N LEU A 147 4.51 -4.33 12.34
CA LEU A 147 5.11 -5.60 12.75
C LEU A 147 4.09 -6.73 12.93
N CYS A 148 2.85 -6.41 13.32
CA CYS A 148 1.77 -7.40 13.43
C CYS A 148 1.26 -7.92 12.08
N TYR A 149 1.50 -7.19 10.98
CA TYR A 149 1.25 -7.67 9.62
C TYR A 149 2.48 -8.36 9.00
N TYR A 150 3.67 -7.91 9.38
CA TYR A 150 4.93 -8.45 8.85
C TYR A 150 5.29 -9.84 9.41
N ARG A 151 4.78 -10.21 10.58
CA ARG A 151 4.98 -11.51 11.25
C ARG A 151 3.83 -12.49 10.96
#